data_AF-Q1EJX4-F1
#
_entry.id   AF-Q1EJX4-F1
#
_cell.length_a   1.000
_cell.length_b   1.000
_cell.length_c   1.000
_cell.angle_alpha   90.00
_cell.angle_beta   90.00
_cell.angle_gamma   90.00
#
_symmetry.space_group_name_H-M   'P 1'
#
loop_
_entity.id
_entity.type
_entity.pdbx_description
1 polymer ?
#
loop_
_entity_poly.entity_id
_entity_poly.type
_entity_poly.pdbx_seq_one_letter_code
_entity_poly.pdbx_strand_id
1 'polypeptide(L)'
;CGSTLRAPHGCHAQYMANMGSIASLVMAVVVNEKELDGDSEGQMQQKGRRLWGLVVCHHTSPRYVPFPLRYACEFLMQVFGIQLNKEVELAAQMREKKILRTQTLLCDMLLRDAPLGIVTQKPNIMDLVSCDGAALYYGDNFWLLGVTPTEVQIQDIVAWLSEHHMDSTGLSTDSLVYAGYPGAGALGDAVCGIAAVRINSKDFLFWFRSHTAKEIKWGGAKHDLEDKDDGRKMHPRSSFNAFLEVVKMRSLP
;
A
#
# COMPACT_ATOMS: atom_id res chain seq x y z
N CYS A 1 -0.81 -34.98 9.16
CA CYS A 1 -1.24 -34.91 10.57
C CYS A 1 -0.10 -34.35 11.41
N GLY A 2 -0.28 -33.18 12.03
CA GLY A 2 0.69 -32.59 12.96
C GLY A 2 0.31 -32.89 14.41
N SER A 3 1.31 -33.04 15.30
CA SER A 3 1.06 -33.21 16.74
C SER A 3 0.52 -31.92 17.35
N THR A 4 -0.57 -32.02 18.13
CA THR A 4 -1.15 -30.88 18.87
C THR A 4 -0.42 -30.55 20.17
N LEU A 5 0.59 -31.35 20.55
CA LEU A 5 1.39 -31.23 21.76
C LEU A 5 2.88 -30.97 21.45
N ARG A 6 3.19 -30.51 20.24
CA ARG A 6 4.56 -30.16 19.87
C ARG A 6 5.05 -28.99 20.73
N ALA A 7 6.20 -29.17 21.39
CA ALA A 7 6.84 -28.09 22.12
C ALA A 7 7.24 -26.93 21.18
N PRO A 8 7.04 -25.66 21.58
CA PRO A 8 7.49 -24.52 20.79
C PRO A 8 9.02 -24.43 20.79
N HIS A 9 9.58 -23.78 19.77
CA HIS A 9 11.02 -23.48 19.73
C HIS A 9 11.39 -22.52 20.87
N GLY A 10 12.60 -22.66 21.45
CA GLY A 10 13.03 -21.89 22.62
C GLY A 10 13.02 -20.38 22.41
N CYS A 11 13.33 -19.91 21.20
CA CYS A 11 13.23 -18.49 20.84
C CYS A 11 11.79 -17.96 21.00
N HIS A 12 10.78 -18.70 20.57
CA HIS A 12 9.39 -18.27 20.72
C HIS A 12 8.92 -18.34 22.18
N ALA A 13 9.37 -19.34 22.95
CA ALA A 13 9.08 -19.40 24.38
C ALA A 13 9.62 -18.16 25.11
N GLN A 14 10.86 -17.75 24.80
CA GLN A 14 11.44 -16.53 25.37
C GLN A 14 10.76 -15.25 24.85
N TYR A 15 10.33 -15.21 23.58
CA TYR A 15 9.51 -14.10 23.06
C TYR A 15 8.22 -13.91 23.85
N MET A 16 7.50 -15.00 24.10
CA MET A 16 6.25 -14.99 24.87
C MET A 16 6.47 -14.51 26.31
N ALA A 17 7.55 -14.97 26.94
CA ALA A 17 7.97 -14.50 28.26
C ALA A 17 8.28 -13.00 28.27
N ASN A 18 9.05 -12.51 27.28
CA ASN A 18 9.36 -11.07 27.14
C ASN A 18 8.10 -10.22 26.90
N MET A 19 7.06 -10.80 26.26
CA MET A 19 5.77 -10.14 26.02
C MET A 19 4.84 -10.14 27.24
N GLY A 20 5.16 -10.92 28.28
CA GLY A 20 4.28 -11.12 29.43
C GLY A 20 3.09 -12.06 29.17
N SER A 21 3.17 -12.88 28.12
CA SER A 21 2.12 -13.85 27.75
C SER A 21 2.53 -15.26 28.15
N ILE A 22 1.76 -15.88 29.06
CA ILE A 22 2.06 -17.20 29.62
C ILE A 22 1.41 -18.33 28.81
N ALA A 23 0.25 -18.06 28.21
CA ALA A 23 -0.41 -19.01 27.32
C ALA A 23 -0.87 -18.32 26.03
N SER A 24 -0.81 -19.07 24.92
CA SER A 24 -1.31 -18.61 23.62
C SER A 24 -2.08 -19.67 22.87
N LEU A 25 -3.08 -19.23 22.12
CA LEU A 25 -3.73 -20.01 21.07
C LEU A 25 -3.61 -19.23 19.76
N VAL A 26 -3.04 -19.85 18.73
CA VAL A 26 -2.82 -19.23 17.42
C VAL A 26 -3.54 -20.05 16.37
N MET A 27 -4.30 -19.37 15.52
CA MET A 27 -5.06 -20.00 14.43
C MET A 27 -4.76 -19.28 13.11
N ALA A 28 -4.57 -20.05 12.05
CA ALA A 28 -4.29 -19.52 10.73
C ALA A 28 -5.57 -19.04 10.03
N VAL A 29 -5.48 -17.87 9.40
CA VAL A 29 -6.48 -17.39 8.43
C VAL A 29 -5.93 -17.68 7.05
N VAL A 30 -6.59 -18.57 6.33
CA VAL A 30 -6.15 -19.03 5.01
C VAL A 30 -7.14 -18.56 3.96
N VAL A 31 -6.61 -18.00 2.88
CA VAL A 31 -7.35 -17.52 1.72
C VAL A 31 -7.04 -18.40 0.51
N ASN A 32 -7.98 -18.49 -0.42
CA ASN A 32 -7.76 -19.21 -1.67
C ASN A 32 -7.15 -18.21 -2.65
N GLU A 33 -6.02 -18.55 -3.26
CA GLU A 33 -5.52 -17.78 -4.39
C GLU A 33 -6.38 -18.06 -5.62
N LYS A 34 -6.74 -16.99 -6.34
CA LYS A 34 -7.25 -17.12 -7.70
C LYS A 34 -6.05 -17.44 -8.58
N GLU A 35 -6.20 -18.40 -9.48
CA GLU A 35 -5.27 -18.57 -10.59
C GLU A 35 -5.20 -17.22 -11.30
N LEU A 36 -4.00 -16.63 -11.35
CA LEU A 36 -3.73 -15.61 -12.35
C LEU A 36 -3.87 -16.37 -13.67
N ASP A 37 -4.79 -15.93 -14.53
CA ASP A 37 -4.94 -16.43 -15.90
C ASP A 37 -3.58 -16.30 -16.60
N GLY A 38 -2.79 -17.36 -16.49
CA GLY A 38 -1.53 -17.57 -17.18
C GLY A 38 -1.78 -18.74 -18.11
N ASP A 39 -1.70 -18.45 -19.41
CA ASP A 39 -1.81 -19.39 -20.52
C ASP A 39 -0.90 -20.60 -20.33
N SER A 40 -1.37 -21.60 -19.59
CA SER A 40 -0.71 -22.88 -19.44
C SER A 40 -1.80 -23.95 -19.56
N GLU A 41 -2.14 -24.22 -20.82
CA GLU A 41 -2.88 -25.40 -21.22
C GLU A 41 -2.30 -26.64 -20.52
N GLY A 42 -3.12 -27.32 -19.71
CA GLY A 42 -2.95 -28.76 -19.49
C GLY A 42 -2.51 -29.27 -18.12
N GLN A 43 -2.54 -28.48 -17.03
CA GLN A 43 -2.46 -29.07 -15.68
C GLN A 43 -3.54 -28.50 -14.77
N MET A 44 -4.39 -29.40 -14.27
CA MET A 44 -5.36 -29.15 -13.20
C MET A 44 -4.58 -28.89 -11.90
N GLN A 45 -3.99 -27.70 -11.79
CA GLN A 45 -3.13 -27.31 -10.69
C GLN A 45 -4.01 -26.98 -9.49
N GLN A 46 -3.71 -27.57 -8.32
CA GLN A 46 -4.52 -27.39 -7.13
C GLN A 46 -4.63 -25.89 -6.77
N LYS A 47 -5.86 -25.39 -6.58
CA LYS A 47 -6.15 -24.08 -5.98
C LYS A 47 -5.17 -23.79 -4.84
N GLY A 48 -4.24 -22.86 -5.05
CA GLY A 48 -3.25 -22.49 -4.06
C GLY A 48 -3.95 -21.94 -2.81
N ARG A 49 -3.62 -22.46 -1.63
CA ARG A 49 -4.04 -21.89 -0.35
C ARG A 49 -2.90 -21.04 0.20
N ARG A 50 -3.17 -19.77 0.46
CA ARG A 50 -2.20 -18.83 1.03
C ARG A 50 -2.55 -18.46 2.46
N LEU A 51 -1.53 -18.39 3.32
CA LEU A 51 -1.67 -17.80 4.65
C LEU A 51 -1.87 -16.29 4.51
N TRP A 52 -3.05 -15.80 4.85
CA TRP A 52 -3.36 -14.36 4.84
C TRP A 52 -2.91 -13.69 6.13
N GLY A 53 -3.10 -14.38 7.25
CA GLY A 53 -2.74 -13.86 8.57
C GLY A 53 -3.03 -14.86 9.68
N LEU A 54 -2.93 -14.39 10.92
CA LEU A 54 -3.14 -15.19 12.12
C LEU A 54 -4.12 -14.49 13.06
N VAL A 55 -4.99 -15.27 13.71
CA VAL A 55 -5.69 -14.84 14.92
C VAL A 55 -4.91 -15.38 16.11
N VAL A 56 -4.41 -14.46 16.92
CA VAL A 56 -3.54 -14.75 18.06
C VAL A 56 -4.25 -14.37 19.35
N CYS A 57 -4.46 -15.33 20.22
CA CYS A 57 -5.01 -15.13 21.56
C CYS A 57 -3.88 -15.27 22.59
N HIS A 58 -3.76 -14.30 23.50
CA HIS A 58 -2.79 -14.30 24.59
C HIS A 58 -3.50 -14.36 25.95
N HIS A 59 -2.84 -14.96 26.94
CA HIS A 59 -3.30 -15.00 28.32
C HIS A 59 -2.12 -14.81 29.27
N THR A 60 -2.29 -13.95 30.27
CA THR A 60 -1.26 -13.61 31.28
C THR A 60 -1.13 -14.67 32.38
N SER A 61 -1.96 -15.71 32.34
CA SER A 61 -1.89 -16.85 33.24
C SER A 61 -2.00 -18.16 32.46
N PRO A 62 -1.51 -19.30 33.00
CA PRO A 62 -1.63 -20.59 32.35
C PRO A 62 -3.09 -20.90 32.02
N ARG A 63 -3.38 -21.23 30.76
CA ARG A 63 -4.73 -21.54 30.30
C ARG A 63 -4.74 -22.72 29.35
N TYR A 64 -5.52 -23.73 29.68
CA TYR A 64 -5.77 -24.87 28.82
C TYR A 64 -7.10 -24.70 28.07
N VAL A 65 -7.08 -24.96 26.76
CA VAL A 65 -8.27 -24.90 25.90
C VAL A 65 -8.60 -26.32 25.43
N PRO A 66 -9.74 -26.90 25.85
CA PRO A 66 -10.15 -28.24 25.45
C PRO A 66 -10.27 -28.39 23.92
N PHE A 67 -10.01 -29.59 23.42
CA PHE A 67 -10.08 -29.89 21.98
C PHE A 67 -11.41 -29.49 21.31
N PRO A 68 -12.60 -29.77 21.88
CA PRO A 68 -13.85 -29.37 21.23
C PRO A 68 -13.95 -27.87 20.98
N LEU A 69 -13.44 -27.05 21.90
CA LEU A 69 -13.43 -25.60 21.75
C LEU A 69 -12.40 -25.16 20.70
N ARG A 70 -11.21 -25.76 20.67
CA ARG A 70 -10.21 -25.51 19.61
C ARG A 70 -10.77 -25.83 18.22
N TYR A 71 -11.50 -26.94 18.09
CA TYR A 71 -12.13 -27.35 16.85
C TYR A 71 -13.25 -26.38 16.41
N ALA A 72 -14.08 -25.92 17.36
CA ALA A 72 -15.07 -24.88 17.07
C ALA A 72 -14.42 -23.57 16.59
N CYS A 73 -13.31 -23.16 17.21
CA CYS A 73 -12.56 -21.99 16.77
C CYS A 73 -11.92 -22.19 15.38
N GLU A 74 -11.40 -23.38 15.08
CA GLU A 74 -10.90 -23.72 13.75
C GLU A 74 -11.98 -23.57 12.68
N PHE A 75 -13.19 -24.09 12.95
CA PHE A 75 -14.33 -23.92 12.05
C PHE A 75 -14.69 -22.44 11.84
N LEU A 76 -14.69 -21.64 12.92
CA LEU A 76 -14.91 -20.20 12.83
C LEU A 76 -13.86 -19.52 11.93
N MET A 77 -12.60 -19.95 11.99
CA MET A 77 -11.53 -19.40 11.13
C MET A 77 -11.72 -19.79 9.66
N GLN A 78 -12.27 -20.96 9.37
CA GLN A 78 -12.62 -21.35 8.00
C GLN A 78 -13.73 -20.44 7.44
N VAL A 79 -14.79 -20.21 8.22
CA VAL A 79 -15.88 -19.29 7.85
C VAL A 79 -15.36 -17.86 7.67
N PHE A 80 -14.49 -17.42 8.57
CA PHE A 80 -13.83 -16.11 8.47
C PHE A 80 -13.01 -15.98 7.17
N GLY A 81 -12.22 -16.99 6.82
CA GLY A 81 -11.45 -17.00 5.57
C GLY A 81 -12.34 -16.92 4.33
N ILE A 82 -13.51 -17.58 4.32
CA ILE A 82 -14.48 -17.48 3.22
C ILE A 82 -15.04 -16.06 3.10
N GLN A 83 -15.47 -15.45 4.21
CA GLN A 83 -16.00 -14.09 4.19
C GLN A 83 -14.92 -13.09 3.74
N LEU A 84 -13.69 -13.24 4.23
CA LEU A 84 -12.56 -12.42 3.84
C LEU A 84 -12.28 -12.52 2.34
N ASN A 85 -12.27 -13.72 1.76
CA ASN A 85 -12.13 -13.91 0.31
C ASN A 85 -13.19 -13.14 -0.48
N LYS A 86 -14.44 -13.19 -0.01
CA LYS A 86 -15.55 -12.47 -0.65
C LYS A 86 -15.37 -10.96 -0.59
N GLU A 87 -14.94 -10.41 0.55
CA GLU A 87 -14.64 -8.97 0.68
C GLU A 87 -13.49 -8.54 -0.24
N VAL A 88 -12.42 -9.35 -0.34
CA VAL A 88 -11.30 -9.09 -1.24
C VAL A 88 -11.76 -9.10 -2.71
N GLU A 89 -12.62 -10.05 -3.08
CA GLU A 89 -13.19 -10.12 -4.43
C GLU A 89 -14.12 -8.94 -4.75
N LEU A 90 -14.98 -8.54 -3.82
CA LEU A 90 -15.84 -7.36 -3.97
C LEU A 90 -15.00 -6.09 -4.11
N ALA A 91 -13.91 -5.95 -3.34
CA ALA A 91 -12.99 -4.84 -3.48
C ALA A 91 -12.30 -4.80 -4.86
N ALA A 92 -11.96 -5.96 -5.42
CA ALA A 92 -11.41 -6.06 -6.77
C ALA A 92 -12.43 -5.65 -7.84
N GLN A 93 -13.68 -6.13 -7.74
CA GLN A 93 -14.76 -5.73 -8.66
C GLN A 93 -15.07 -4.23 -8.59
N MET A 94 -15.08 -3.66 -7.38
CA MET A 94 -15.25 -2.20 -7.21
C MET A 94 -14.10 -1.41 -7.84
N ARG A 95 -12.87 -1.92 -7.74
CA ARG A 95 -11.71 -1.32 -8.40
C ARG A 95 -11.85 -1.36 -9.92
N GLU A 96 -12.23 -2.49 -10.49
CA GLU A 96 -12.45 -2.64 -11.95
C GLU A 96 -13.55 -1.70 -12.46
N LYS A 97 -14.69 -1.65 -11.75
CA LYS A 97 -15.78 -0.71 -12.06
C LYS A 97 -15.31 0.75 -12.00
N LYS A 98 -14.44 1.09 -11.04
CA LYS A 98 -13.85 2.42 -10.94
C LYS A 98 -12.95 2.70 -12.15
N ILE A 99 -12.10 1.76 -12.55
CA ILE A 99 -11.22 1.89 -13.73
C ILE A 99 -12.06 2.13 -14.99
N LEU A 100 -13.09 1.31 -15.24
CA LEU A 100 -13.97 1.47 -16.40
C LEU A 100 -14.65 2.85 -16.40
N ARG A 101 -15.15 3.29 -15.25
CA ARG A 101 -15.74 4.63 -15.11
C ARG A 101 -14.73 5.74 -15.42
N THR A 102 -13.49 5.62 -14.92
CA THR A 102 -12.41 6.56 -15.21
C THR A 102 -12.04 6.56 -16.69
N GLN A 103 -11.99 5.40 -17.35
CA GLN A 103 -11.74 5.30 -18.80
C GLN A 103 -12.85 5.97 -19.62
N THR A 104 -14.12 5.72 -19.30
CA THR A 104 -15.24 6.39 -19.96
C THR A 104 -15.16 7.91 -19.78
N LEU A 105 -14.77 8.37 -18.58
CA LEU A 105 -14.59 9.78 -18.30
C LEU A 105 -13.47 10.40 -19.12
N LEU A 106 -12.32 9.72 -19.19
CA LEU A 106 -11.19 10.14 -20.02
C LEU A 106 -11.58 10.24 -21.50
N CYS A 107 -12.29 9.25 -22.03
CA CYS A 107 -12.76 9.29 -23.42
C CYS A 107 -13.68 10.50 -23.67
N ASP A 108 -14.65 10.76 -22.79
CA ASP A 108 -15.53 11.94 -22.90
C ASP A 108 -14.73 13.25 -22.81
N MET A 109 -13.74 13.31 -21.93
CA MET A 109 -12.88 14.49 -21.76
C MET A 109 -11.97 14.74 -22.97
N LEU A 110 -11.47 13.69 -23.61
CA LEU A 110 -10.63 13.78 -24.81
C LEU A 110 -11.41 14.15 -26.08
N LEU A 111 -12.71 13.85 -26.13
CA LEU A 111 -13.60 14.26 -27.23
C LEU A 111 -13.95 15.75 -27.20
N ARG A 112 -13.60 16.46 -26.12
CA ARG A 112 -13.74 17.91 -26.01
C ARG A 112 -12.61 18.61 -26.75
N ASP A 113 -12.66 19.94 -26.78
CA ASP A 113 -11.59 20.80 -27.30
C ASP A 113 -10.36 20.72 -26.36
N ALA A 114 -9.62 19.62 -26.49
CA ALA A 114 -8.43 19.32 -25.71
C ALA A 114 -7.26 20.23 -26.15
N PRO A 115 -6.43 20.69 -25.21
CA PRO A 115 -6.31 20.20 -23.83
C PRO A 115 -7.06 21.02 -22.78
N LEU A 116 -7.63 22.18 -23.15
CA LEU A 116 -8.33 23.09 -22.23
C LEU A 116 -9.59 22.45 -21.62
N GLY A 117 -10.33 21.66 -22.40
CA GLY A 117 -11.55 20.99 -21.96
C GLY A 117 -11.36 20.00 -20.80
N ILE A 118 -10.13 19.52 -20.59
CA ILE A 118 -9.77 18.54 -19.56
C ILE A 118 -9.61 19.23 -18.18
N VAL A 119 -9.21 20.50 -18.17
CA VAL A 119 -9.02 21.32 -16.96
C VAL A 119 -10.27 22.15 -16.65
N THR A 120 -10.84 22.79 -17.68
CA THR A 120 -11.85 23.86 -17.49
C THR A 120 -13.27 23.35 -17.29
N GLN A 121 -13.59 22.17 -17.83
CA GLN A 121 -14.94 21.61 -17.78
C GLN A 121 -15.06 20.54 -16.71
N LYS A 122 -16.27 20.36 -16.15
CA LYS A 122 -16.55 19.30 -15.17
C LYS A 122 -17.14 18.07 -15.85
N PRO A 123 -16.76 16.86 -15.41
CA PRO A 123 -15.66 16.56 -14.49
C PRO A 123 -14.29 16.86 -15.13
N ASN A 124 -13.30 17.17 -14.29
CA ASN A 124 -11.95 17.59 -14.68
C ASN A 124 -10.87 16.57 -14.25
N ILE A 125 -9.60 16.88 -14.49
CA ILE A 125 -8.46 15.99 -14.15
C ILE A 125 -8.37 15.57 -12.68
N MET A 126 -8.88 16.36 -11.73
CA MET A 126 -8.88 16.00 -10.31
C MET A 126 -9.92 14.93 -9.98
N ASP A 127 -10.96 14.78 -10.81
CA ASP A 127 -12.00 13.76 -10.61
C ASP A 127 -11.53 12.35 -11.02
N LEU A 128 -10.43 12.26 -11.77
CA LEU A 128 -9.84 10.99 -12.22
C LEU A 128 -9.12 10.24 -11.10
N VAL A 129 -8.37 10.98 -10.28
CA VAL A 129 -7.49 10.45 -9.24
C VAL A 129 -7.69 11.28 -7.97
N SER A 130 -7.85 10.62 -6.82
CA SER A 130 -7.93 11.33 -5.54
C SER A 130 -6.61 12.08 -5.30
N CYS A 131 -6.69 13.40 -5.32
CA CYS A 131 -5.56 14.32 -5.22
C CYS A 131 -6.03 15.63 -4.56
N ASP A 132 -5.08 16.39 -4.04
CA ASP A 132 -5.35 17.71 -3.45
C ASP A 132 -5.20 18.82 -4.50
N GLY A 133 -4.43 18.56 -5.55
CA GLY A 133 -4.34 19.42 -6.73
C GLY A 133 -3.84 18.67 -7.95
N ALA A 134 -3.94 19.35 -9.08
CA ALA A 134 -3.48 18.87 -10.37
C ALA A 134 -3.01 20.04 -11.24
N ALA A 135 -2.06 19.78 -12.13
CA ALA A 135 -1.58 20.78 -13.08
C ALA A 135 -1.38 20.19 -14.47
N LEU A 136 -1.76 20.95 -15.49
CA LEU A 136 -1.39 20.67 -16.87
C LEU A 136 -0.34 21.70 -17.30
N TYR A 137 0.75 21.22 -17.88
CA TYR A 137 1.73 22.02 -18.60
C TYR A 137 1.67 21.64 -20.07
N TYR A 138 1.23 22.57 -20.91
CA TYR A 138 1.04 22.33 -22.34
C TYR A 138 1.32 23.59 -23.15
N GLY A 139 2.21 23.49 -24.15
CA GLY A 139 2.53 24.61 -25.04
C GLY A 139 2.97 25.88 -24.28
N ASP A 140 3.89 25.71 -23.33
CA ASP A 140 4.46 26.76 -22.47
C ASP A 140 3.47 27.50 -21.57
N ASN A 141 2.24 26.99 -21.44
CA ASN A 141 1.21 27.53 -20.54
C ASN A 141 0.93 26.56 -19.38
N PHE A 142 0.53 27.12 -18.24
CA PHE A 142 0.18 26.38 -17.04
C PHE A 142 -1.30 26.49 -16.74
N TRP A 143 -1.90 25.35 -16.38
CA TRP A 143 -3.25 25.30 -15.85
C TRP A 143 -3.24 24.56 -14.52
N LEU A 144 -3.47 25.30 -13.44
CA LEU A 144 -3.35 24.82 -12.06
C LEU A 144 -4.75 24.66 -11.44
N LEU A 145 -4.96 23.56 -10.72
CA LEU A 145 -6.21 23.25 -10.03
C LEU A 145 -5.91 22.74 -8.61
N GLY A 146 -6.59 23.29 -7.60
CA GLY A 146 -6.42 22.85 -6.21
C GLY A 146 -5.09 23.28 -5.60
N VAL A 147 -4.49 22.42 -4.77
CA VAL A 147 -3.20 22.66 -4.11
C VAL A 147 -2.06 22.23 -5.04
N THR A 148 -1.37 23.21 -5.63
CA THR A 148 -0.27 22.97 -6.56
C THR A 148 0.98 23.75 -6.16
N PRO A 149 2.18 23.33 -6.61
CA PRO A 149 3.35 24.20 -6.59
C PRO A 149 3.14 25.43 -7.49
N THR A 150 4.00 26.43 -7.34
CA THR A 150 4.05 27.58 -8.24
C THR A 150 4.54 27.19 -9.64
N GLU A 151 4.26 27.99 -10.67
CA GLU A 151 4.70 27.72 -12.05
C GLU A 151 6.21 27.52 -12.16
N VAL A 152 7.00 28.35 -11.45
CA VAL A 152 8.47 28.25 -11.38
C VAL A 152 8.90 26.91 -10.78
N GLN A 153 8.23 26.45 -9.73
CA GLN A 153 8.52 25.16 -9.11
C GLN A 153 8.10 23.99 -10.02
N ILE A 154 7.00 24.11 -10.76
CA ILE A 154 6.60 23.08 -11.73
C ILE A 154 7.62 22.99 -12.86
N GLN A 155 8.13 24.12 -13.37
CA GLN A 155 9.21 24.12 -14.37
C GLN A 155 10.48 23.42 -13.85
N ASP A 156 10.85 23.66 -12.60
CA ASP A 156 11.99 23.00 -11.97
C ASP A 156 11.78 21.48 -11.85
N ILE A 157 10.57 21.04 -11.48
CA ILE A 157 10.20 19.63 -11.45
C ILE A 157 10.24 19.00 -12.87
N VAL A 158 9.75 19.71 -13.90
CA VAL A 158 9.81 19.26 -15.29
C VAL A 158 11.26 19.09 -15.75
N ALA A 159 12.14 20.03 -15.40
CA ALA A 159 13.57 19.95 -15.71
C ALA A 159 14.20 18.72 -15.05
N TRP A 160 13.95 18.53 -13.76
CA TRP A 160 14.44 17.37 -13.01
C TRP A 160 13.95 16.03 -13.59
N LEU A 161 12.65 15.91 -13.90
CA LEU A 161 12.08 14.72 -14.56
C LEU A 161 12.69 14.46 -15.94
N SER A 162 13.03 15.52 -16.67
CA SER A 162 13.65 15.40 -17.99
C SER A 162 15.13 15.05 -17.93
N GLU A 163 15.81 15.26 -16.79
CA GLU A 163 17.22 14.89 -16.62
C GLU A 163 17.35 13.46 -16.04
N HIS A 164 16.55 13.13 -15.03
CA HIS A 164 16.74 11.89 -14.24
C HIS A 164 15.78 10.76 -14.64
N HIS A 165 14.69 11.07 -15.36
CA HIS A 165 13.64 10.11 -15.72
C HIS A 165 13.29 10.18 -17.22
N MET A 166 14.31 10.22 -18.09
CA MET A 166 14.12 10.30 -19.55
C MET A 166 13.39 9.10 -20.13
N ASP A 167 13.74 7.89 -19.66
CA ASP A 167 13.27 6.62 -20.24
C ASP A 167 11.88 6.20 -19.77
N SER A 168 11.27 6.95 -18.84
CA SER A 168 9.95 6.65 -18.29
C SER A 168 8.86 7.53 -18.90
N THR A 169 7.67 6.96 -19.10
CA THR A 169 6.45 7.70 -19.49
C THR A 169 5.90 8.59 -18.36
N GLY A 170 6.42 8.45 -17.14
CA GLY A 170 6.03 9.24 -15.99
C GLY A 170 6.75 8.83 -14.70
N LEU A 171 6.39 9.47 -13.59
CA LEU A 171 6.86 9.15 -12.24
C LEU A 171 5.67 9.17 -11.28
N SER A 172 5.57 8.18 -10.40
CA SER A 172 4.65 8.20 -9.26
C SER A 172 5.44 7.96 -7.98
N THR A 173 5.40 8.89 -7.04
CA THR A 173 6.07 8.79 -5.74
C THR A 173 5.20 9.37 -4.63
N ASP A 174 5.23 8.73 -3.46
CA ASP A 174 4.61 9.23 -2.23
C ASP A 174 5.47 10.30 -1.53
N SER A 175 6.70 10.53 -2.00
CA SER A 175 7.63 11.52 -1.47
C SER A 175 8.64 12.00 -2.50
N LEU A 176 8.57 13.29 -2.85
CA LEU A 176 9.56 13.95 -3.69
C LEU A 176 10.96 13.98 -3.05
N VAL A 177 11.03 14.06 -1.71
CA VAL A 177 12.30 14.02 -0.97
C VAL A 177 13.00 12.68 -1.19
N TYR A 178 12.30 11.57 -0.98
CA TYR A 178 12.88 10.23 -1.15
C TYR A 178 13.08 9.84 -2.62
N ALA A 179 12.34 10.46 -3.54
CA ALA A 179 12.59 10.31 -4.97
C ALA A 179 13.87 11.03 -5.45
N GLY A 180 14.49 11.87 -4.60
CA GLY A 180 15.74 12.55 -4.91
C GLY A 180 15.57 13.91 -5.60
N TYR A 181 14.38 14.52 -5.54
CA TYR A 181 14.16 15.87 -6.07
C TYR A 181 14.81 16.93 -5.15
N PRO A 182 15.81 17.71 -5.62
CA PRO A 182 16.54 18.66 -4.77
C PRO A 182 15.69 19.79 -4.20
N GLY A 183 14.68 20.24 -4.95
CA GLY A 183 13.79 21.35 -4.56
C GLY A 183 12.67 20.96 -3.58
N ALA A 184 12.60 19.70 -3.14
CA ALA A 184 11.48 19.19 -2.34
C ALA A 184 11.29 19.96 -1.02
N GLY A 185 12.36 20.44 -0.40
CA GLY A 185 12.29 21.23 0.84
C GLY A 185 11.54 22.56 0.68
N ALA A 186 11.54 23.15 -0.52
CA ALA A 186 10.86 24.42 -0.80
C ALA A 186 9.35 24.26 -1.04
N LEU A 187 8.89 23.03 -1.35
CA LEU A 187 7.46 22.71 -1.53
C LEU A 187 6.72 22.57 -0.21
N GLY A 188 7.44 22.26 0.88
CA GLY A 188 6.90 22.10 2.22
C GLY A 188 5.85 20.99 2.35
N ASP A 189 4.95 21.13 3.32
CA ASP A 189 3.89 20.13 3.60
C ASP A 189 2.73 20.18 2.58
N ALA A 190 2.66 21.22 1.75
CA ALA A 190 1.58 21.38 0.77
C ALA A 190 1.66 20.37 -0.38
N VAL A 191 2.87 19.95 -0.77
CA VAL A 191 3.08 18.99 -1.85
C VAL A 191 4.21 18.03 -1.48
N CYS A 192 3.85 16.78 -1.16
CA CYS A 192 4.79 15.72 -0.82
C CYS A 192 4.81 14.62 -1.87
N GLY A 193 3.62 14.17 -2.32
CA GLY A 193 3.47 13.14 -3.34
C GLY A 193 3.18 13.74 -4.70
N ILE A 194 3.71 13.11 -5.74
CA ILE A 194 3.47 13.49 -7.13
C ILE A 194 3.19 12.25 -7.98
N ALA A 195 2.22 12.38 -8.88
CA ALA A 195 2.11 11.55 -10.06
C ALA A 195 2.26 12.46 -11.28
N ALA A 196 3.34 12.28 -12.03
CA ALA A 196 3.65 13.02 -13.24
C ALA A 196 3.55 12.08 -14.44
N VAL A 197 2.80 12.49 -15.47
CA VAL A 197 2.67 11.77 -16.74
C VAL A 197 3.15 12.68 -17.85
N ARG A 198 4.09 12.18 -18.65
CA ARG A 198 4.62 12.90 -19.81
C ARG A 198 3.71 12.62 -21.01
N ILE A 199 3.12 13.68 -21.58
CA ILE A 199 2.26 13.58 -22.77
C ILE A 199 3.14 13.53 -24.02
N ASN A 200 4.10 14.44 -24.12
CA ASN A 200 5.14 14.47 -25.15
C ASN A 200 6.45 14.99 -24.54
N SER A 201 7.48 15.30 -25.33
CA SER A 201 8.78 15.73 -24.80
C SER A 201 8.76 17.04 -23.99
N LYS A 202 7.68 17.85 -24.11
CA LYS A 202 7.56 19.16 -23.46
C LYS A 202 6.36 19.27 -22.51
N ASP A 203 5.30 18.51 -22.76
CA ASP A 203 4.02 18.65 -22.10
C ASP A 203 3.83 17.57 -21.02
N PHE A 204 3.34 17.99 -19.87
CA PHE A 204 3.20 17.15 -18.68
C PHE A 204 1.85 17.34 -18.01
N LEU A 205 1.36 16.26 -17.41
CA LEU A 205 0.19 16.26 -16.53
C LEU A 205 0.62 15.82 -15.13
N PHE A 206 0.19 16.56 -14.13
CA PHE A 206 0.57 16.36 -12.74
C PHE A 206 -0.65 16.19 -11.85
N TRP A 207 -0.52 15.30 -10.87
CA TRP A 207 -1.38 15.23 -9.68
C TRP A 207 -0.50 15.36 -8.44
N PHE A 208 -0.95 16.16 -7.49
CA PHE A 208 -0.24 16.47 -6.26
C PHE A 208 -1.04 15.98 -5.05
N ARG A 209 -0.30 15.52 -4.04
CA ARG A 209 -0.85 15.20 -2.73
C ARG A 209 -0.02 15.85 -1.63
N SER A 210 -0.73 16.42 -0.68
CA SER A 210 -0.15 17.05 0.51
C SER A 210 0.44 16.01 1.43
N HIS A 211 1.26 16.47 2.37
CA HIS A 211 1.72 15.63 3.46
C HIS A 211 0.52 15.06 4.23
N THR A 212 0.50 13.75 4.43
CA THR A 212 -0.39 13.13 5.41
C THR A 212 0.48 12.49 6.47
N ALA A 213 0.41 13.02 7.70
CA ALA A 213 1.12 12.43 8.83
C ALA A 213 0.60 11.00 9.03
N LYS A 214 1.44 10.00 8.71
CA LYS A 214 1.15 8.60 9.01
C LYS A 214 1.92 8.22 10.26
N GLU A 215 1.19 8.08 11.35
CA GLU A 215 1.71 7.53 12.59
C GLU A 215 1.76 6.01 12.49
N ILE A 216 2.98 5.45 12.44
CA ILE A 216 3.18 4.01 12.54
C ILE A 216 3.59 3.71 13.98
N LYS A 217 2.69 3.07 14.74
CA LYS A 217 2.99 2.57 16.08
C LYS A 217 3.63 1.20 15.94
N TRP A 218 4.95 1.15 16.03
CA TRP A 218 5.68 -0.10 16.08
C TRP A 218 5.55 -0.66 17.49
N GLY A 219 5.06 -1.89 17.63
CA GLY A 219 5.07 -2.61 18.89
C GLY A 219 6.46 -3.14 19.23
N GLY A 220 7.50 -2.30 19.13
CA GLY A 220 8.86 -2.81 19.26
C GLY A 220 10.05 -2.13 18.62
N ALA A 221 10.75 -2.85 17.74
CA ALA A 221 11.88 -2.38 16.94
C ALA A 221 11.41 -2.31 15.49
N LYS A 222 11.97 -1.38 14.71
CA LYS A 222 11.67 -1.26 13.28
C LYS A 222 12.05 -2.56 12.57
N HIS A 223 11.22 -2.99 11.63
CA HIS A 223 11.59 -4.09 10.74
C HIS A 223 12.39 -3.52 9.57
N ASP A 224 13.66 -3.90 9.44
CA ASP A 224 14.46 -3.60 8.28
C ASP A 224 14.21 -4.66 7.20
N LEU A 225 13.86 -4.22 5.99
CA LEU A 225 13.48 -5.11 4.88
C LEU A 225 14.64 -5.97 4.36
N GLU A 226 15.88 -5.64 4.73
CA GLU A 226 17.09 -6.37 4.38
C GLU A 226 17.43 -7.50 5.39
N ASP A 227 16.76 -7.51 6.55
CA ASP A 227 16.97 -8.56 7.55
C ASP A 227 16.43 -9.91 7.02
N LYS A 228 17.33 -10.89 6.90
CA LYS A 228 16.98 -12.29 6.61
C LYS A 228 17.10 -13.11 7.88
N ASP A 229 16.18 -14.06 8.04
CA ASP A 229 16.21 -15.00 9.16
C ASP A 229 17.52 -15.82 9.16
N ASP A 230 18.38 -15.57 10.15
CA ASP A 230 19.55 -16.40 10.42
C ASP A 230 19.18 -17.53 11.40
N GLY A 231 19.19 -18.77 10.90
CA GLY A 231 18.90 -19.97 11.70
C GLY A 231 19.83 -20.18 12.90
N ARG A 232 20.99 -19.51 12.95
CA ARG A 232 21.98 -19.61 14.03
C ARG A 232 21.84 -18.50 15.08
N LYS A 233 21.18 -17.39 14.75
CA LYS A 233 20.97 -16.23 15.64
C LYS A 233 19.49 -16.01 15.88
N MET A 234 18.90 -16.88 16.69
CA MET A 234 17.50 -16.74 17.11
C MET A 234 17.41 -16.15 18.53
N HIS A 235 17.56 -14.84 18.65
CA HIS A 235 17.29 -14.12 19.89
C HIS A 235 16.02 -13.29 19.74
N PRO A 236 14.98 -13.54 20.56
CA PRO A 236 13.78 -12.72 20.51
C PRO A 236 14.05 -11.36 21.12
N ARG A 237 13.32 -10.36 20.65
CA ARG A 237 13.32 -9.01 21.21
C ARG A 237 12.97 -8.98 22.69
N SER A 238 13.59 -8.06 23.42
CA SER A 238 13.46 -7.92 24.88
C SER A 238 12.35 -6.95 25.34
N SER A 239 11.87 -6.06 24.49
CA SER A 239 10.87 -5.03 24.85
C SER A 239 9.78 -4.89 23.80
N PHE A 240 8.53 -4.75 24.24
CA PHE A 240 7.35 -4.51 23.39
C PHE A 240 6.81 -3.07 23.50
N ASN A 241 7.59 -2.17 24.10
CA ASN A 241 7.19 -0.77 24.23
C ASN A 241 6.91 -0.19 22.84
N ALA A 242 5.73 0.40 22.71
CA ALA A 242 5.36 1.05 21.47
C ALA A 242 6.26 2.29 21.28
N PHE A 243 6.88 2.42 20.11
CA PHE A 243 7.43 3.69 19.68
C PHE A 243 6.68 4.17 18.44
N LEU A 244 6.48 5.49 18.40
CA LEU A 244 5.80 6.16 17.31
C LEU A 244 6.83 6.55 16.26
N GLU A 245 6.76 5.95 15.08
CA GLU A 245 7.43 6.50 13.91
C GLU A 245 6.44 7.46 13.24
N VAL A 246 6.72 8.75 13.38
CA VAL A 246 6.02 9.77 12.60
C VAL A 246 6.71 9.82 11.25
N VAL A 247 6.10 9.18 10.24
CA VAL A 247 6.60 9.26 8.88
C VAL A 247 6.30 10.67 8.37
N LYS A 248 7.34 11.51 8.33
CA LYS A 248 7.27 12.87 7.79
C LYS A 248 7.56 12.84 6.29
N MET A 249 7.12 13.88 5.57
CA MET A 249 7.42 14.09 4.15
C MET A 249 6.89 12.99 3.22
N ARG A 250 5.76 12.36 3.56
CA ARG A 250 5.06 11.40 2.68
C ARG A 250 3.58 11.75 2.53
N SER A 251 3.01 11.46 1.37
CA SER A 251 1.58 11.49 1.12
C SER A 251 0.96 10.09 1.30
N LEU A 252 -0.36 10.01 1.14
CA LEU A 252 -1.00 8.72 0.88
C LEU A 252 -0.48 8.12 -0.44
N PRO A 253 -0.23 6.80 -0.51
CA PRO A 253 0.12 6.10 -1.74
C PRO A 253 -1.05 6.01 -2.73
#